data_AF-A0A927WRK1-F1
#
_entry.id   AF-A0A927WRK1-F1
#
_cell.length_a   1.000
_cell.length_b   1.000
_cell.length_c   1.000
_cell.angle_alpha   90.00
_cell.angle_beta   90.00
_cell.angle_gamma   90.00
#
_symmetry.space_group_name_H-M   'P 1'
#
loop_
_entity.id
_entity.type
_entity.pdbx_description
1 polymer ?
#
loop_
_entity_poly.entity_id
_entity_poly.type
_entity_poly.pdbx_seq_one_letter_code
_entity_poly.pdbx_strand_id
1 'polypeptide(L)'
;MLLDNIKEKYNCDKVALFLDDKNKNVFCIIKDTKIEVINEFEENIGHLYYENGKNDLIYLRNIEVNEDYQSKKIGSNLLDLFEEIVVKDGSKKVYGIFEPKNIKASKFYKHKGYNFIKINKYFEKNSKLNFLSLNEKTYLSEGDVLLSKNINKKGIEKFIEYDDFYIQKNILEKDNDLIKKRT
;
A
#
# COMPACT_ATOMS: atom_id res chain seq x y z
N MET A 1 -6.49 -17.48 16.32
CA MET A 1 -5.32 -18.34 16.55
C MET A 1 -4.23 -18.12 15.51
N LEU A 2 -4.45 -18.37 14.20
CA LEU A 2 -3.39 -18.18 13.19
C LEU A 2 -2.87 -16.73 13.11
N LEU A 3 -3.76 -15.73 13.00
CA LEU A 3 -3.36 -14.33 12.88
C LEU A 3 -2.74 -13.79 14.18
N ASP A 4 -3.19 -14.28 15.34
CA ASP A 4 -2.66 -13.90 16.65
C ASP A 4 -1.22 -14.40 16.82
N ASN A 5 -0.93 -15.64 16.39
CA ASN A 5 0.42 -16.19 16.36
C ASN A 5 1.35 -15.39 15.45
N ILE A 6 0.86 -14.91 14.30
CA ILE A 6 1.64 -14.06 13.39
C ILE A 6 1.94 -12.71 14.06
N LYS A 7 0.95 -12.06 14.69
CA LYS A 7 1.18 -10.82 15.43
C LYS A 7 2.25 -10.97 16.50
N GLU A 8 2.15 -12.01 17.32
CA GLU A 8 3.11 -12.29 18.41
C GLU A 8 4.50 -12.55 17.84
N LYS A 9 4.62 -13.43 16.85
CA LYS A 9 5.90 -13.80 16.24
C LYS A 9 6.62 -12.60 15.62
N TYR A 10 5.89 -11.75 14.92
CA TYR A 10 6.50 -10.63 14.19
C TYR A 10 6.51 -9.34 15.00
N ASN A 11 5.93 -9.30 16.20
CA ASN A 11 5.79 -8.08 17.02
C ASN A 11 5.27 -6.90 16.19
N CYS A 12 4.04 -7.02 15.68
CA CYS A 12 3.44 -6.02 14.81
C CYS A 12 2.09 -5.50 15.33
N ASP A 13 1.74 -4.29 14.89
CA ASP A 13 0.51 -3.62 15.30
C ASP A 13 -0.69 -4.32 14.70
N LYS A 14 -0.64 -4.56 13.38
CA LYS A 14 -1.75 -5.12 12.62
C LYS A 14 -1.29 -6.18 11.63
N VAL A 15 -2.20 -7.08 11.28
CA VAL A 15 -1.99 -8.10 10.24
C VAL A 15 -3.14 -8.06 9.24
N ALA A 16 -2.82 -8.05 7.95
CA ALA A 16 -3.80 -8.30 6.90
C ALA A 16 -3.68 -9.73 6.36
N LEU A 17 -4.80 -10.30 5.92
CA LEU A 17 -4.86 -11.56 5.19
C LEU A 17 -5.53 -11.32 3.83
N PHE A 18 -4.86 -11.72 2.76
CA PHE A 18 -5.46 -11.86 1.43
C PHE A 18 -5.01 -13.15 0.74
N LEU A 19 -5.69 -13.50 -0.34
CA LEU A 19 -5.31 -14.63 -1.18
C LEU A 19 -4.45 -14.18 -2.37
N ASP A 20 -3.45 -14.98 -2.72
CA ASP A 20 -2.80 -14.86 -4.03
C ASP A 20 -3.72 -15.38 -5.16
N ASP A 21 -3.21 -15.36 -6.39
CA ASP A 21 -3.92 -15.83 -7.58
C ASP A 21 -4.20 -17.35 -7.58
N LYS A 22 -3.49 -18.12 -6.74
CA LYS A 22 -3.67 -19.56 -6.55
C LYS A 22 -4.52 -19.89 -5.31
N ASN A 23 -5.14 -18.90 -4.68
CA ASN A 23 -5.87 -19.04 -3.42
C ASN A 23 -4.99 -19.50 -2.25
N LYS A 24 -3.69 -19.20 -2.26
CA LYS A 24 -2.83 -19.39 -1.10
C LYS A 24 -2.93 -18.21 -0.15
N ASN A 25 -2.79 -18.49 1.14
CA ASN A 25 -2.76 -17.47 2.18
C ASN A 25 -1.51 -16.62 2.05
N VAL A 26 -1.72 -15.31 2.01
CA VAL A 26 -0.66 -14.31 2.05
C VAL A 26 -0.98 -13.34 3.17
N PHE A 27 -0.01 -13.13 4.04
CA PHE A 27 -0.16 -12.25 5.20
C PHE A 27 0.59 -10.96 4.95
N CYS A 28 -0.02 -9.83 5.33
CA CYS A 28 0.69 -8.57 5.45
C CYS A 28 0.91 -8.21 6.90
N ILE A 29 2.15 -7.97 7.25
CA ILE A 29 2.57 -7.48 8.55
C ILE A 29 2.64 -5.96 8.42
N ILE A 30 1.83 -5.24 9.21
CA ILE A 30 1.79 -3.78 9.20
C ILE A 30 2.48 -3.29 10.46
N LYS A 31 3.54 -2.49 10.28
CA LYS A 31 4.35 -1.89 11.35
C LYS A 31 4.65 -0.46 11.00
N ASP A 32 4.19 0.48 11.81
CA ASP A 32 4.41 1.92 11.59
C ASP A 32 4.09 2.36 10.14
N THR A 33 5.12 2.68 9.35
CA THR A 33 5.00 3.14 7.96
C THR A 33 5.48 2.11 6.93
N LYS A 34 5.48 0.83 7.34
CA LYS A 34 5.92 -0.32 6.54
C LYS A 34 4.85 -1.40 6.51
N ILE A 35 4.62 -1.96 5.33
CA ILE A 35 3.80 -3.15 5.10
C ILE A 35 4.71 -4.22 4.50
N GLU A 36 4.92 -5.34 5.19
CA GLU A 36 5.67 -6.49 4.69
C GLU A 36 4.69 -7.58 4.25
N VAL A 37 4.99 -8.29 3.17
CA VAL A 37 4.19 -9.41 2.69
C VAL A 37 4.97 -10.70 2.91
N ILE A 38 4.35 -11.64 3.61
CA ILE A 38 4.91 -12.98 3.82
C ILE A 38 3.96 -14.04 3.27
N ASN A 39 4.53 -15.13 2.75
CA ASN A 39 3.77 -16.30 2.31
C ASN A 39 3.56 -17.31 3.47
N GLU A 40 2.91 -18.43 3.15
CA GLU A 40 2.68 -19.55 4.10
C GLU A 40 3.98 -20.21 4.62
N PHE A 41 5.11 -20.00 3.94
CA PHE A 41 6.43 -20.47 4.33
C PHE A 41 7.26 -19.39 5.04
N GLU A 42 6.63 -18.27 5.42
CA GLU A 42 7.25 -17.15 6.11
C GLU A 42 8.34 -16.41 5.32
N GLU A 43 8.39 -16.63 4.01
CA GLU A 43 9.29 -15.91 3.11
C GLU A 43 8.74 -14.51 2.86
N ASN A 44 9.59 -13.49 2.93
CA ASN A 44 9.22 -12.14 2.52
C ASN A 44 9.17 -12.07 0.98
N ILE A 45 7.98 -11.81 0.45
CA ILE A 45 7.70 -11.80 -0.99
C ILE A 45 7.41 -10.38 -1.53
N GLY A 46 7.46 -9.36 -0.67
CA GLY A 46 7.25 -7.98 -1.06
C GLY A 46 7.07 -7.03 0.11
N HIS A 47 7.14 -5.73 -0.18
CA HIS A 47 6.93 -4.69 0.81
C HIS A 47 6.38 -3.40 0.21
N LEU A 48 5.82 -2.57 1.07
CA LEU A 48 5.45 -1.19 0.77
C LEU A 48 5.94 -0.30 1.92
N TYR A 49 6.59 0.80 1.57
CA TYR A 49 7.02 1.83 2.51
C TYR A 49 6.32 3.15 2.18
N TYR A 50 5.86 3.83 3.22
CA TYR A 50 5.30 5.15 3.12
C TYR A 50 5.81 6.05 4.24
N GLU A 51 5.46 7.33 4.17
CA GLU A 51 5.76 8.32 5.20
C GLU A 51 4.56 9.26 5.38
N ASN A 52 4.26 9.62 6.62
CA ASN A 52 3.25 10.61 6.93
C ASN A 52 3.77 12.01 6.63
N GLY A 53 3.07 12.71 5.73
CA GLY A 53 3.31 14.11 5.42
C GLY A 53 2.48 15.06 6.29
N LYS A 54 2.60 16.36 6.03
CA LYS A 54 1.76 17.39 6.64
C LYS A 54 0.44 17.55 5.88
N ASN A 55 -0.60 18.04 6.55
CA ASN A 55 -1.89 18.40 5.95
C ASN A 55 -2.62 17.21 5.27
N ASP A 56 -2.86 16.13 6.01
CA ASP A 56 -3.63 14.95 5.55
C ASP A 56 -3.03 14.28 4.29
N LEU A 57 -1.70 14.25 4.21
CA LEU A 57 -0.95 13.79 3.03
C LEU A 57 -0.04 12.63 3.43
N ILE A 58 0.02 11.61 2.57
CA ILE A 58 0.97 10.49 2.72
C ILE A 58 1.86 10.39 1.48
N TYR A 59 3.14 10.10 1.70
CA TYR A 59 4.11 9.83 0.65
C TYR A 59 4.34 8.32 0.50
N LEU A 60 3.94 7.75 -0.64
CA LEU A 60 4.33 6.42 -1.06
C LEU A 60 5.80 6.47 -1.50
N ARG A 61 6.68 5.85 -0.70
CA ARG A 61 8.14 5.87 -0.92
C ARG A 61 8.60 4.73 -1.81
N ASN A 62 8.12 3.52 -1.54
CA ASN A 62 8.48 2.34 -2.32
C ASN A 62 7.38 1.29 -2.28
N ILE A 63 7.26 0.51 -3.35
CA ILE A 63 6.49 -0.73 -3.40
C ILE A 63 7.28 -1.72 -4.26
N GLU A 64 7.48 -2.91 -3.72
CA GLU A 64 8.27 -3.94 -4.36
C GLU A 64 7.65 -5.31 -4.13
N VAL A 65 7.76 -6.17 -5.13
CA VAL A 65 7.33 -7.57 -5.07
C VAL A 65 8.45 -8.40 -5.66
N ASN A 66 8.85 -9.44 -4.93
CA ASN A 66 9.85 -10.41 -5.37
C ASN A 66 9.49 -10.92 -6.78
N GLU A 67 10.47 -11.03 -7.67
CA GLU A 67 10.26 -11.34 -9.09
C GLU A 67 9.44 -12.62 -9.31
N ASP A 68 9.67 -13.67 -8.51
CA ASP A 68 8.95 -14.95 -8.57
C ASP A 68 7.48 -14.84 -8.15
N TYR A 69 7.12 -13.71 -7.54
CA TYR A 69 5.79 -13.39 -7.03
C TYR A 69 5.13 -12.23 -7.80
N GLN A 70 5.80 -11.65 -8.79
CA GLN A 70 5.21 -10.64 -9.65
C GLN A 70 4.06 -11.22 -10.50
N SER A 71 3.17 -10.34 -10.96
CA SER A 71 1.95 -10.69 -11.72
C SER A 71 0.90 -11.51 -10.97
N LYS A 72 1.13 -11.91 -9.71
CA LYS A 72 0.16 -12.62 -8.84
C LYS A 72 -0.75 -11.69 -8.05
N LYS A 73 -1.02 -10.48 -8.56
CA LYS A 73 -1.81 -9.41 -7.90
C LYS A 73 -1.29 -8.92 -6.54
N ILE A 74 -0.16 -9.41 -6.02
CA ILE A 74 0.39 -9.01 -4.71
C ILE A 74 0.61 -7.49 -4.62
N GLY A 75 1.27 -6.88 -5.61
CA GLY A 75 1.46 -5.42 -5.63
C GLY A 75 0.14 -4.65 -5.69
N SER A 76 -0.88 -5.21 -6.35
CA SER A 76 -2.22 -4.63 -6.36
C SER A 76 -2.87 -4.68 -4.99
N ASN A 77 -2.79 -5.81 -4.30
CA ASN A 77 -3.36 -5.99 -2.96
C ASN A 77 -2.62 -5.14 -1.92
N LEU A 78 -1.29 -5.05 -2.01
CA LEU A 78 -0.46 -4.15 -1.20
C LEU A 78 -0.92 -2.70 -1.33
N LEU A 79 -1.07 -2.22 -2.56
CA LEU A 79 -1.50 -0.84 -2.78
C LEU A 79 -2.95 -0.60 -2.33
N ASP A 80 -3.84 -1.58 -2.52
CA ASP A 80 -5.22 -1.49 -2.05
C ASP A 80 -5.28 -1.41 -0.51
N LEU A 81 -4.51 -2.25 0.19
CA LEU A 81 -4.40 -2.25 1.65
C LEU A 81 -3.82 -0.93 2.16
N PHE A 82 -2.75 -0.45 1.52
CA PHE A 82 -2.16 0.85 1.84
C PHE A 82 -3.19 1.98 1.69
N GLU A 83 -3.96 2.01 0.59
CA GLU A 83 -4.99 3.03 0.39
C GLU A 83 -6.09 2.96 1.45
N GLU A 84 -6.44 1.77 1.94
CA GLU A 84 -7.36 1.64 3.08
C GLU A 84 -6.80 2.22 4.38
N ILE A 85 -5.52 1.96 4.66
CA ILE A 85 -4.84 2.53 5.83
C ILE A 85 -4.83 4.06 5.73
N VAL A 86 -4.45 4.60 4.56
CA VAL A 86 -4.45 6.05 4.28
C VAL A 86 -5.82 6.68 4.53
N VAL A 87 -6.91 6.05 4.08
CA VAL A 87 -8.29 6.53 4.34
C VAL A 87 -8.57 6.59 5.83
N LYS A 88 -8.21 5.53 6.57
CA LYS A 88 -8.52 5.39 8.00
C LYS A 88 -7.73 6.36 8.85
N ASP A 89 -6.50 6.66 8.46
CA ASP A 89 -5.66 7.67 9.09
C ASP A 89 -6.15 9.11 8.80
N GLY A 90 -7.25 9.27 8.04
CA GLY A 90 -7.85 10.56 7.71
C GLY A 90 -7.13 11.32 6.59
N SER A 91 -6.14 10.69 5.97
CA SER A 91 -5.40 11.27 4.86
C SER A 91 -6.24 11.33 3.59
N LYS A 92 -6.15 12.44 2.87
CA LYS A 92 -6.96 12.73 1.67
C LYS A 92 -6.18 12.57 0.39
N LYS A 93 -4.85 12.46 0.47
CA LYS A 93 -3.99 12.48 -0.70
C LYS A 93 -2.74 11.64 -0.53
N VAL A 94 -2.42 10.90 -1.60
CA VAL A 94 -1.16 10.19 -1.73
C VAL A 94 -0.31 10.85 -2.81
N TYR A 95 0.96 11.04 -2.51
CA TYR A 95 2.00 11.36 -3.48
C TYR A 95 3.05 10.26 -3.53
N GLY A 96 3.67 10.05 -4.68
CA GLY A 96 4.82 9.17 -4.82
C GLY A 96 5.73 9.66 -5.93
N ILE A 97 7.01 9.30 -5.88
CA ILE A 97 7.96 9.60 -6.95
C ILE A 97 8.10 8.35 -7.82
N PHE A 98 8.12 8.57 -9.12
CA PHE A 98 8.16 7.51 -10.11
C PHE A 98 9.16 7.82 -11.20
N GLU A 99 9.99 6.83 -11.51
CA GLU A 99 10.89 6.90 -12.66
C GLU A 99 10.12 6.60 -13.95
N PRO A 100 10.03 7.55 -14.91
CA PRO A 100 9.19 7.41 -16.11
C PRO A 100 9.55 6.23 -17.01
N LYS A 101 10.77 5.71 -16.91
CA LYS A 101 11.26 4.60 -17.75
C LYS A 101 10.62 3.26 -17.40
N ASN A 102 10.02 3.12 -16.21
CA ASN A 102 9.39 1.86 -15.79
C ASN A 102 7.96 1.73 -16.34
N ILE A 103 7.83 1.28 -17.60
CA ILE A 103 6.54 1.16 -18.29
C ILE A 103 5.54 0.27 -17.53
N LYS A 104 6.02 -0.82 -16.91
CA LYS A 104 5.18 -1.75 -16.13
C LYS A 104 4.54 -1.04 -14.94
N ALA A 105 5.35 -0.35 -14.13
CA ALA A 105 4.84 0.42 -12.99
C ALA A 105 3.97 1.62 -13.44
N SER A 106 4.29 2.28 -14.56
CA SER A 106 3.42 3.33 -15.11
C SER A 106 2.01 2.80 -15.41
N LYS A 107 1.91 1.66 -16.09
CA LYS A 107 0.62 1.01 -16.36
C LYS A 107 -0.07 0.64 -15.06
N PHE A 108 0.63 0.00 -14.13
CA PHE A 108 0.10 -0.38 -12.82
C PHE A 108 -0.54 0.80 -12.08
N TYR A 109 0.17 1.91 -11.91
CA TYR A 109 -0.35 3.08 -11.19
C TYR A 109 -1.49 3.77 -11.93
N LYS A 110 -1.47 3.82 -13.27
CA LYS A 110 -2.62 4.33 -14.06
C LYS A 110 -3.88 3.50 -13.83
N HIS A 111 -3.77 2.18 -13.83
CA HIS A 111 -4.92 1.28 -13.57
C HIS A 111 -5.45 1.47 -12.14
N LYS A 112 -4.58 1.87 -11.21
CA LYS A 112 -4.92 2.21 -9.84
C LYS A 112 -5.46 3.64 -9.68
N GLY A 113 -5.61 4.40 -10.76
CA GLY A 113 -6.19 5.75 -10.74
C GLY A 113 -5.22 6.85 -10.30
N TYR A 114 -3.91 6.61 -10.32
CA TYR A 114 -2.92 7.66 -10.06
C TYR A 114 -2.73 8.56 -11.28
N ASN A 115 -2.63 9.86 -11.01
CA ASN A 115 -2.28 10.88 -11.98
C ASN A 115 -0.77 11.08 -12.02
N PHE A 116 -0.25 11.34 -13.22
CA PHE A 116 1.17 11.54 -13.48
C PHE A 116 1.40 13.03 -13.75
N ILE A 117 2.06 13.70 -12.82
CA ILE A 117 2.36 15.12 -12.90
C ILE A 117 3.87 15.27 -13.13
N LYS A 118 4.26 15.95 -14.22
CA LYS A 118 5.68 16.30 -14.41
C LYS A 118 6.11 17.23 -13.29
N ILE A 119 7.23 16.93 -12.65
CA ILE A 119 7.66 17.63 -11.44
C ILE A 119 7.90 19.13 -11.69
N ASN A 120 8.50 19.49 -12.84
CA ASN A 120 8.68 20.90 -13.23
C ASN A 120 7.36 21.68 -13.25
N LYS A 121 6.30 21.14 -13.87
CA LYS A 121 4.97 21.74 -13.90
C LYS A 121 4.33 21.86 -12.52
N TYR A 122 4.64 20.92 -11.62
CA TYR A 122 4.17 20.99 -10.24
C TYR A 122 4.80 22.18 -9.52
N PHE A 123 6.12 22.37 -9.64
CA PHE A 123 6.83 23.47 -9.01
C PHE A 123 6.43 24.84 -9.56
N GLU A 124 6.29 24.99 -10.88
CA GLU A 124 5.81 26.23 -11.51
C GLU A 124 4.48 26.71 -10.91
N LYS A 125 3.56 25.77 -10.67
CA LYS A 125 2.22 26.07 -10.13
C LYS A 125 2.21 26.26 -8.62
N ASN A 126 3.17 25.69 -7.90
CA ASN A 126 3.18 25.63 -6.45
C ASN A 126 4.43 26.29 -5.87
N SER A 127 4.83 27.44 -6.42
CA SER A 127 6.05 28.21 -6.10
C SER A 127 6.29 28.54 -4.60
N LYS A 128 5.37 28.18 -3.70
CA LYS A 128 5.47 28.29 -2.23
C LYS A 128 5.64 26.96 -1.48
N LEU A 129 5.51 25.81 -2.15
CA LEU A 129 5.80 24.51 -1.55
C LEU A 129 7.31 24.33 -1.52
N ASN A 130 7.90 24.69 -0.38
CA ASN A 130 9.31 24.46 -0.10
C ASN A 130 9.67 23.00 -0.42
N PHE A 131 10.60 22.85 -1.37
CA PHE A 131 11.32 21.62 -1.73
C PHE A 131 11.71 20.79 -0.49
N LEU A 132 11.96 21.47 0.62
CA LEU A 132 12.31 20.95 1.95
C LEU A 132 11.31 19.95 2.55
N SER A 133 10.03 19.93 2.14
CA SER A 133 9.04 19.01 2.73
C SER A 133 8.97 17.62 2.07
N LEU A 134 9.63 17.41 0.93
CA LEU A 134 9.81 16.08 0.32
C LEU A 134 11.07 15.34 0.82
N ASN A 135 11.68 15.88 1.89
CA ASN A 135 12.93 15.49 2.56
C ASN A 135 14.20 15.71 1.73
N GLU A 136 15.20 16.29 2.41
CA GLU A 136 16.59 16.59 1.98
C GLU A 136 17.38 15.39 1.43
N LYS A 137 16.76 14.21 1.29
CA LYS A 137 17.38 12.94 0.90
C LYS A 137 16.84 12.35 -0.41
N THR A 138 15.79 12.94 -1.02
CA THR A 138 15.26 12.44 -2.28
C THR A 138 15.71 13.35 -3.42
N TYR A 139 16.71 12.91 -4.18
CA TYR A 139 17.17 13.62 -5.37
C TYR A 139 16.11 13.51 -6.47
N LEU A 140 15.33 14.56 -6.64
CA LEU A 140 14.39 14.67 -7.76
C LEU A 140 15.15 15.09 -9.01
N SER A 141 15.08 14.28 -10.06
CA SER A 141 15.59 14.64 -11.38
C SER A 141 14.54 15.39 -12.19
N GLU A 142 14.97 16.21 -13.15
CA GLU A 142 14.08 16.95 -14.06
C GLU A 142 13.18 16.01 -14.89
N GLY A 143 13.58 14.74 -15.01
CA GLY A 143 12.81 13.69 -15.67
C GLY A 143 11.78 12.99 -14.78
N ASP A 144 11.83 13.18 -13.46
CA ASP A 144 10.98 12.45 -12.54
C ASP A 144 9.50 12.87 -12.65
N VAL A 145 8.64 11.91 -12.32
CA VAL A 145 7.19 12.12 -12.36
C VAL A 145 6.62 11.94 -10.97
N LEU A 146 5.81 12.90 -10.57
CA LEU A 146 5.04 12.84 -9.33
C LEU A 146 3.75 12.07 -9.61
N LEU A 147 3.61 10.92 -8.96
CA LEU A 147 2.34 10.22 -8.83
C LEU A 147 1.47 10.97 -7.83
N SER A 148 0.19 11.15 -8.14
CA SER A 148 -0.76 11.74 -7.20
C SER A 148 -2.13 11.10 -7.31
N LYS A 149 -2.74 10.83 -6.16
CA LYS A 149 -4.10 10.31 -6.08
C LYS A 149 -4.84 10.97 -4.93
N ASN A 150 -6.04 11.48 -5.20
CA ASN A 150 -6.96 11.85 -4.14
C ASN A 150 -7.59 10.56 -3.62
N ILE A 151 -7.47 10.34 -2.33
CA ILE A 151 -8.01 9.17 -1.66
C ILE A 151 -9.36 9.56 -1.06
N ASN A 152 -10.38 8.79 -1.36
CA ASN A 152 -11.72 8.97 -0.81
C ASN A 152 -12.25 7.62 -0.33
N LYS A 153 -13.16 7.65 0.65
CA LYS A 153 -13.71 6.43 1.25
C LYS A 153 -14.58 5.62 0.27
N LYS A 154 -15.07 6.21 -0.82
CA LYS A 154 -15.98 5.54 -1.76
C LYS A 154 -15.23 4.52 -2.61
N GLY A 155 -15.59 3.25 -2.47
CA GLY A 155 -15.05 2.16 -3.29
C GLY A 155 -13.79 1.49 -2.73
N ILE A 156 -13.37 1.87 -1.52
CA ILE A 156 -12.24 1.23 -0.82
C ILE A 156 -12.79 0.42 0.36
N GLU A 157 -13.50 -0.66 0.01
CA GLU A 157 -13.98 -1.64 0.98
C GLU A 157 -13.58 -3.04 0.51
N LYS A 158 -12.29 -3.25 0.26
CA LYS A 158 -11.76 -4.55 -0.14
C LYS A 158 -11.39 -5.40 1.06
N PHE A 159 -11.04 -4.77 2.19
CA PHE A 159 -10.80 -5.45 3.45
C PHE A 159 -11.83 -5.05 4.50
N ILE A 160 -12.11 -5.98 5.40
CA ILE A 160 -12.86 -5.75 6.63
C ILE A 160 -11.85 -5.67 7.76
N GLU A 161 -11.92 -4.60 8.56
CA GLU A 161 -11.10 -4.48 9.75
C GLU A 161 -11.85 -5.01 10.97
N TYR A 162 -11.18 -5.86 11.73
CA TYR A 162 -11.63 -6.39 13.01
C TYR A 162 -10.52 -6.17 14.02
N ASP A 163 -10.73 -5.24 14.97
CA ASP A 163 -9.73 -4.80 15.94
C ASP A 163 -8.40 -4.44 15.26
N ASP A 164 -7.43 -5.36 15.30
CA ASP A 164 -6.09 -5.20 14.75
C ASP A 164 -5.84 -6.03 13.46
N PHE A 165 -6.89 -6.52 12.82
CA PHE A 165 -6.79 -7.37 11.63
C PHE A 165 -7.50 -6.76 10.44
N TYR A 166 -6.94 -6.97 9.25
CA TYR A 166 -7.59 -6.73 7.97
C TYR A 166 -7.83 -8.06 7.27
N ILE A 167 -9.04 -8.33 6.81
CA ILE A 167 -9.34 -9.55 6.05
C ILE A 167 -9.98 -9.17 4.72
N GLN A 168 -9.43 -9.65 3.62
CA GLN A 168 -10.00 -9.43 2.30
C GLN A 168 -11.43 -9.99 2.23
N LYS A 169 -12.41 -9.19 1.81
CA LYS A 169 -13.85 -9.55 1.86
C LYS A 169 -14.16 -10.90 1.21
N ASN A 170 -13.53 -11.19 0.07
CA ASN A 170 -13.71 -12.45 -0.67
C ASN A 170 -13.25 -13.71 0.09
N ILE A 171 -12.40 -13.58 1.11
CA ILE A 171 -12.03 -14.70 1.99
C ILE A 171 -13.20 -15.06 2.89
N LEU A 172 -13.84 -14.05 3.48
CA LEU A 172 -14.97 -14.24 4.38
C LEU A 172 -16.16 -14.88 3.65
N GLU A 173 -16.38 -14.51 2.39
CA GLU A 173 -17.41 -15.11 1.54
C GLU A 173 -17.16 -16.58 1.22
N LYS A 174 -15.90 -17.03 1.22
CA LYS A 174 -15.51 -18.42 0.90
C LYS A 174 -15.44 -19.31 2.14
N ASP A 175 -15.16 -18.74 3.31
CA ASP A 175 -14.87 -19.49 4.52
C ASP A 175 -15.76 -19.04 5.70
N ASN A 176 -16.97 -19.62 5.75
CA ASN A 176 -17.95 -19.35 6.80
C ASN A 176 -17.44 -19.70 8.21
N ASP A 177 -16.44 -20.59 8.34
CA ASP A 177 -15.91 -21.02 9.64
C ASP A 177 -14.90 -20.03 10.22
N LEU A 178 -14.21 -19.25 9.38
CA LEU A 178 -13.39 -18.11 9.82
C LEU A 178 -14.24 -16.99 10.45
N ILE A 179 -15.47 -16.78 9.94
CA ILE A 179 -16.43 -15.82 10.51
C ILE A 179 -16.94 -16.31 11.87
N LYS A 180 -17.39 -17.57 11.95
CA LYS A 180 -18.02 -18.14 13.16
C LYS A 180 -17.09 -18.27 14.38
N LYS A 181 -15.77 -18.33 14.18
CA LYS A 181 -14.81 -18.44 15.30
C LYS A 181 -14.50 -17.10 15.98
N ARG A 182 -15.08 -15.98 15.53
CA ARG A 182 -14.80 -14.64 16.07
C ARG A 182 -16.04 -13.77 16.36
N THR A 183 -17.22 -14.15 15.90
CA THR A 183 -18.53 -13.66 16.41
C THR A 183 -19.02 -14.55 17.54
#